data_AF-A0A4R9VHQ6-F1
#
_entry.id   AF-A0A4R9VHQ6-F1
#
_cell.length_a   1.000
_cell.length_b   1.000
_cell.length_c   1.000
_cell.angle_alpha   90.00
_cell.angle_beta   90.00
_cell.angle_gamma   90.00
#
_symmetry.space_group_name_H-M   'P 1'
#
loop_
_entity.id
_entity.type
_entity.pdbx_description
1 polymer ?
#
loop_
_entity_poly.entity_id
_entity_poly.type
_entity_poly.pdbx_seq_one_letter_code
_entity_poly.pdbx_strand_id
1 'polypeptide(L)'
;GKKKVQISVYLDPAVMAMLVDYAARSDCSQSLIAEAAIASFLSPDADTQREAAVSTRLDRSDRRLARLERDVGISIETLAVFIRFWLATTPALPEPMAQAARAKASERYE
;
A
#
# COMPACT_ATOMS: atom_id res chain seq x y z
N GLY A 1 12.20 -43.75 -5.46
CA GLY A 1 11.86 -42.55 -4.65
C GLY A 1 12.38 -42.74 -3.24
N LYS A 2 12.87 -41.68 -2.59
CA LYS A 2 13.23 -41.75 -1.17
C LYS A 2 12.00 -42.17 -0.36
N LYS A 3 12.16 -43.10 0.59
CA LYS A 3 11.05 -43.56 1.46
C LYS A 3 10.67 -42.44 2.42
N LYS A 4 9.37 -42.17 2.57
CA LYS A 4 8.86 -41.25 3.60
C LYS A 4 9.09 -41.85 4.99
N VAL A 5 9.47 -41.01 5.96
CA VAL A 5 9.65 -41.42 7.37
C VAL A 5 8.33 -41.18 8.10
N GLN A 6 7.82 -42.21 8.79
CA GLN A 6 6.65 -42.06 9.63
C GLN A 6 7.03 -41.40 10.95
N ILE A 7 6.29 -40.36 11.33
CA ILE A 7 6.38 -39.72 12.65
C ILE A 7 5.05 -39.89 13.38
N SER A 8 5.11 -40.05 14.71
CA SER A 8 3.92 -40.05 15.57
C SER A 8 3.95 -38.80 16.43
N VAL A 9 2.95 -37.94 16.26
CA VAL A 9 2.85 -36.64 16.95
C VAL A 9 1.41 -36.47 17.45
N TYR A 10 1.25 -35.97 18.65
CA TYR A 10 -0.05 -35.61 19.19
C TYR A 10 -0.42 -34.19 18.76
N LEU A 11 -1.63 -34.03 18.24
CA LEU A 11 -2.22 -32.74 17.91
C LEU A 11 -3.35 -32.45 18.91
N ASP A 12 -3.51 -31.18 19.27
CA ASP A 12 -4.71 -30.73 19.97
C ASP A 12 -5.96 -31.13 19.16
N PRO A 13 -7.05 -31.61 19.79
CA PRO A 13 -8.25 -32.04 19.08
C PRO A 13 -8.83 -31.00 18.14
N ALA A 14 -8.76 -29.70 18.50
CA ALA A 14 -9.25 -28.64 17.64
C ALA A 14 -8.37 -28.48 16.38
N VAL A 15 -7.05 -28.61 16.53
CA VAL A 15 -6.10 -28.57 15.40
C VAL A 15 -6.30 -29.77 14.48
N MET A 16 -6.55 -30.96 15.05
CA MET A 16 -6.85 -32.16 14.25
C MET A 16 -8.14 -31.97 13.45
N ALA A 17 -9.20 -31.42 14.04
CA ALA A 17 -10.44 -31.10 13.35
C ALA A 17 -10.22 -30.13 12.18
N MET A 18 -9.43 -29.06 12.40
CA MET A 18 -9.08 -28.12 11.34
C MET A 18 -8.31 -28.78 10.19
N LEU A 19 -7.37 -29.69 10.48
CA LEU A 19 -6.62 -30.42 9.46
C LEU A 19 -7.54 -31.34 8.63
N VAL A 20 -8.46 -32.05 9.30
CA VAL A 20 -9.45 -32.92 8.65
C VAL A 20 -10.34 -32.11 7.71
N ASP A 21 -10.90 -31.00 8.20
CA ASP A 21 -11.79 -30.14 7.42
C ASP A 21 -11.07 -29.53 6.21
N TYR A 22 -9.84 -29.06 6.41
CA TYR A 22 -9.04 -28.49 5.31
C TYR A 22 -8.68 -29.56 4.26
N ALA A 23 -8.33 -30.76 4.68
CA ALA A 23 -8.06 -31.90 3.80
C ALA A 23 -9.28 -32.28 2.95
N ALA A 24 -10.45 -32.36 3.58
CA ALA A 24 -11.70 -32.65 2.88
C ALA A 24 -12.06 -31.58 1.84
N ARG A 25 -11.89 -30.30 2.19
CA ARG A 25 -12.16 -29.17 1.28
C ARG A 25 -11.19 -29.08 0.11
N SER A 26 -9.97 -29.57 0.28
CA SER A 26 -8.88 -29.45 -0.70
C SER A 26 -8.67 -30.72 -1.53
N ASP A 27 -9.49 -31.76 -1.32
CA ASP A 27 -9.37 -33.09 -1.94
C ASP A 27 -7.94 -33.67 -1.83
N CYS A 28 -7.30 -33.43 -0.68
CA CYS A 28 -5.92 -33.82 -0.40
C CYS A 28 -5.84 -34.69 0.86
N SER A 29 -4.86 -35.60 0.92
CA SER A 29 -4.65 -36.37 2.16
C SER A 29 -4.12 -35.49 3.30
N GLN A 30 -4.54 -35.79 4.52
CA GLN A 30 -4.06 -35.11 5.73
C GLN A 30 -2.53 -35.17 5.86
N SER A 31 -1.92 -36.32 5.51
CA SER A 31 -0.46 -36.48 5.56
C SER A 31 0.25 -35.57 4.56
N LEU A 32 -0.30 -35.38 3.36
CA LEU A 32 0.26 -34.46 2.36
C LEU A 32 0.19 -33.01 2.85
N ILE A 33 -0.94 -32.61 3.41
CA ILE A 33 -1.12 -31.26 3.96
C ILE A 33 -0.21 -31.02 5.16
N ALA A 34 -0.13 -31.99 6.07
CA ALA A 34 0.75 -31.90 7.24
C ALA A 34 2.23 -31.81 6.82
N GLU A 35 2.66 -32.63 5.86
CA GLU A 35 4.03 -32.57 5.32
C GLU A 35 4.32 -31.22 4.68
N ALA A 36 3.40 -30.71 3.84
CA ALA A 36 3.56 -29.41 3.19
C ALA A 36 3.60 -28.25 4.20
N ALA A 37 2.74 -28.29 5.23
CA ALA A 37 2.71 -27.29 6.29
C ALA A 37 4.02 -27.29 7.09
N ILE A 38 4.52 -28.47 7.48
CA ILE A 38 5.79 -28.62 8.21
C ILE A 38 6.96 -28.15 7.33
N ALA A 39 7.00 -28.56 6.06
CA ALA A 39 8.04 -28.14 5.13
C ALA A 39 8.03 -26.62 4.90
N SER A 40 6.84 -26.02 4.77
CA SER A 40 6.68 -24.57 4.64
C SER A 40 7.11 -23.83 5.91
N PHE A 41 6.81 -24.37 7.09
CA PHE A 41 7.17 -23.77 8.37
C PHE A 41 8.69 -23.82 8.62
N LEU A 42 9.34 -24.90 8.21
CA LEU A 42 10.79 -25.09 8.37
C LEU A 42 11.61 -24.49 7.23
N SER A 43 10.99 -23.91 6.21
CA SER A 43 11.72 -23.34 5.08
C SER A 43 12.32 -21.98 5.44
N PRO A 44 13.66 -21.80 5.32
CA PRO A 44 14.30 -20.50 5.51
C PRO A 44 13.80 -19.44 4.52
N ASP A 45 13.25 -19.87 3.38
CA ASP A 45 12.74 -18.97 2.35
C ASP A 45 11.45 -18.25 2.76
N ALA A 46 10.68 -18.77 3.72
CA ALA A 46 9.39 -18.19 4.07
C ALA A 46 9.53 -16.78 4.68
N ASP A 47 10.53 -16.59 5.55
CA ASP A 47 10.80 -15.28 6.14
C ASP A 47 11.50 -14.35 5.15
N THR A 48 12.47 -14.86 4.37
CA THR A 48 13.11 -14.08 3.30
C THR A 48 12.11 -13.62 2.22
N GLN A 49 11.14 -14.45 1.85
CA GLN A 49 10.08 -14.06 0.89
C GLN A 49 9.14 -13.00 1.47
N ARG A 50 8.78 -13.11 2.76
CA ARG A 50 7.96 -12.08 3.43
C ARG A 50 8.69 -10.74 3.47
N GLU A 51 9.96 -10.74 3.85
CA GLU A 51 10.80 -9.54 3.89
C GLU A 51 10.96 -8.93 2.48
N ALA A 52 11.23 -9.74 1.46
CA ALA A 52 11.33 -9.28 0.08
C ALA A 52 10.01 -8.67 -0.45
N ALA A 53 8.87 -9.25 -0.08
CA ALA A 53 7.55 -8.72 -0.45
C ALA A 53 7.28 -7.36 0.22
N VAL A 54 7.69 -7.19 1.48
CA VAL A 54 7.60 -5.91 2.20
C VAL A 54 8.52 -4.86 1.55
N SER A 55 9.79 -5.21 1.31
CA SER A 55 10.76 -4.33 0.66
C SER A 55 10.26 -3.88 -0.72
N THR A 56 9.76 -4.80 -1.55
CA THR A 56 9.18 -4.47 -2.87
C THR A 56 8.00 -3.50 -2.78
N ARG A 57 7.17 -3.62 -1.74
CA ARG A 57 6.04 -2.69 -1.52
C ARG A 57 6.54 -1.31 -1.12
N LEU A 58 7.55 -1.22 -0.27
CA LEU A 58 8.17 0.04 0.12
C LEU A 58 8.82 0.74 -1.08
N ASP A 59 9.60 0.03 -1.88
CA ASP A 59 10.19 0.54 -3.12
C ASP A 59 9.13 1.13 -4.07
N ARG A 60 7.97 0.47 -4.16
CA ARG A 60 6.85 0.94 -4.98
C ARG A 60 6.25 2.23 -4.43
N SER A 61 6.15 2.37 -3.11
CA SER A 61 5.69 3.59 -2.43
C SER A 61 6.66 4.74 -2.64
N ASP A 62 7.96 4.51 -2.48
CA ASP A 62 8.98 5.53 -2.68
C ASP A 62 8.98 6.06 -4.11
N ARG A 63 8.85 5.17 -5.10
CA ARG A 63 8.67 5.58 -6.50
C ARG A 63 7.40 6.40 -6.74
N ARG A 64 6.33 6.17 -5.98
CA ARG A 64 5.10 6.97 -6.07
C ARG A 64 5.30 8.34 -5.42
N LEU A 65 5.95 8.40 -4.26
CA LEU A 65 6.28 9.64 -3.57
C LEU A 65 7.18 10.54 -4.42
N ALA A 66 8.26 10.00 -4.99
CA ALA A 66 9.16 10.76 -5.86
C ALA A 66 8.46 11.35 -7.10
N ARG A 67 7.42 10.68 -7.63
CA ARG A 67 6.60 11.24 -8.71
C ARG A 67 5.70 12.36 -8.19
N LEU A 68 5.05 12.17 -7.04
CA LEU A 68 4.21 13.21 -6.43
C LEU A 68 5.03 14.47 -6.10
N GLU A 69 6.23 14.32 -5.55
CA GLU A 69 7.14 15.44 -5.28
C GLU A 69 7.45 16.23 -6.55
N ARG A 70 7.73 15.54 -7.67
CA ARG A 70 7.95 16.17 -8.96
C ARG A 70 6.70 16.92 -9.45
N ASP A 71 5.54 16.27 -9.41
CA ASP A 71 4.29 16.83 -9.91
C ASP A 71 3.86 18.05 -9.08
N VAL A 72 4.10 18.01 -7.76
CA VAL A 72 3.90 19.15 -6.86
C VAL A 72 4.86 20.28 -7.20
N GLY A 73 6.14 19.99 -7.45
CA GLY A 73 7.12 20.98 -7.90
C GLY A 73 6.67 21.71 -9.17
N ILE A 74 6.26 20.95 -10.19
CA ILE A 74 5.72 21.50 -11.46
C ILE A 74 4.49 22.36 -11.21
N SER A 75 3.59 21.93 -10.32
CA SER A 75 2.38 22.67 -9.98
C SER A 75 2.68 24.00 -9.29
N ILE A 76 3.66 24.01 -8.37
CA ILE A 76 4.12 25.22 -7.68
C ILE A 76 4.78 26.19 -8.68
N GLU A 77 5.63 25.69 -9.57
CA GLU A 77 6.25 26.52 -10.62
C GLU A 77 5.19 27.16 -11.52
N THR A 78 4.22 26.36 -11.97
CA THR A 78 3.10 26.84 -12.80
C THR A 78 2.27 27.89 -12.06
N LEU A 79 1.94 27.65 -10.79
CA LEU A 79 1.21 28.61 -9.96
C LEU A 79 2.00 29.91 -9.77
N ALA A 80 3.30 29.83 -9.52
CA ALA A 80 4.16 31.01 -9.37
C ALA A 80 4.23 31.84 -10.66
N VAL A 81 4.27 31.18 -11.83
CA VAL A 81 4.20 31.86 -13.13
C VAL A 81 2.83 32.49 -13.33
N PHE A 82 1.75 31.77 -13.02
CA PHE A 82 0.38 32.28 -13.11
C PHE A 82 0.16 33.53 -12.23
N ILE A 83 0.59 33.50 -10.96
CA ILE A 83 0.48 34.64 -10.04
C ILE A 83 1.24 35.84 -10.59
N ARG A 84 2.47 35.64 -11.08
CA ARG A 84 3.27 36.71 -11.69
C ARG A 84 2.58 37.31 -12.92
N PHE A 85 2.07 36.46 -13.80
CA PHE A 85 1.31 36.89 -14.98
C PHE A 85 0.06 37.67 -14.59
N TRP A 86 -0.70 37.18 -13.60
CA TRP A 86 -1.94 37.82 -13.14
C TRP A 86 -1.68 39.21 -12.56
N LEU A 87 -0.64 39.36 -11.72
CA LEU A 87 -0.24 40.66 -11.16
C LEU A 87 0.30 41.63 -12.22
N ALA A 88 0.97 41.13 -13.27
CA ALA A 88 1.50 41.96 -14.33
C ALA A 88 0.43 42.45 -15.31
N THR A 89 -0.66 41.70 -15.49
CA THR A 89 -1.69 41.97 -16.52
C THR A 89 -3.01 42.50 -15.96
N THR A 90 -3.24 42.38 -14.64
CA THR A 90 -4.47 42.87 -14.01
C THR A 90 -4.24 44.28 -13.43
N PRO A 91 -4.85 45.34 -14.01
CA PRO A 91 -4.73 46.68 -13.45
C PRO A 91 -5.41 46.76 -12.07
N ALA A 92 -4.85 47.56 -11.17
CA ALA A 92 -5.43 47.79 -9.86
C ALA A 92 -6.85 48.38 -10.00
N LEU A 93 -7.81 47.76 -9.32
CA LEU A 93 -9.19 48.27 -9.27
C LEU A 93 -9.25 49.57 -8.47
N PRO A 94 -10.13 50.52 -8.83
CA PRO A 94 -10.45 51.65 -7.95
C PRO A 94 -10.88 51.18 -6.56
N GLU A 95 -10.50 51.92 -5.51
CA GLU A 95 -10.68 51.52 -4.10
C GLU A 95 -12.10 51.02 -3.72
N PRO A 96 -13.22 51.61 -4.21
CA PRO A 96 -14.56 51.11 -3.89
C PRO A 96 -14.82 49.71 -4.49
N MET A 97 -14.29 49.44 -5.68
CA MET A 97 -14.40 48.13 -6.34
C MET A 97 -13.47 47.09 -5.71
N ALA A 98 -12.29 47.52 -5.23
CA ALA A 98 -11.38 46.64 -4.51
C ALA A 98 -11.96 46.16 -3.17
N GLN A 99 -12.63 47.04 -2.41
CA GLN A 99 -13.36 46.65 -1.19
C GLN A 99 -14.48 45.65 -1.47
N ALA A 100 -15.30 45.89 -2.50
CA ALA A 100 -16.38 44.98 -2.88
C ALA A 100 -15.85 43.60 -3.33
N ALA A 101 -14.74 43.57 -4.08
CA ALA A 101 -14.10 42.32 -4.49
C ALA A 101 -13.50 41.54 -3.30
N ARG A 102 -12.87 42.22 -2.34
CA ARG A 102 -12.35 41.61 -1.11
C ARG A 102 -13.46 41.01 -0.25
N ALA A 103 -14.56 41.73 -0.05
CA ALA A 103 -15.71 41.24 0.72
C ALA A 103 -16.29 39.94 0.13
N LYS A 104 -16.46 39.89 -1.21
CA LYS A 104 -16.91 38.68 -1.92
C LYS A 104 -15.93 37.51 -1.85
N ALA A 105 -14.62 37.78 -1.81
CA ALA A 105 -13.61 36.74 -1.68
C ALA A 105 -13.63 36.14 -0.26
N SER A 106 -13.72 36.98 0.77
CA SER A 106 -13.83 36.53 2.17
C SER A 106 -15.05 35.64 2.39
N GLU A 107 -16.21 35.96 1.83
CA GLU A 107 -17.41 35.10 1.89
C GLU A 107 -17.23 33.71 1.26
N ARG A 108 -16.25 33.52 0.38
CA ARG A 108 -16.04 32.28 -0.37
C ARG A 108 -15.01 31.33 0.24
N TYR A 109 -14.10 31.87 1.06
CA TYR A 109 -12.92 31.15 1.56
C TYR A 109 -12.79 31.14 3.09
N GLU A 110 -13.68 31.81 3.82
CA GLU A 110 -14.00 31.49 5.21
C GLU A 110 -15.11 30.43 5.29
#